data_AF-A0A7C2C4S5-F1
#
_entry.id   AF-A0A7C2C4S5-F1
#
_cell.length_a   1.000
_cell.length_b   1.000
_cell.length_c   1.000
_cell.angle_alpha   90.00
_cell.angle_beta   90.00
_cell.angle_gamma   90.00
#
_symmetry.space_group_name_H-M   'P 1'
#
loop_
_entity.id
_entity.type
_entity.pdbx_description
1 polymer ?
#
loop_
_entity_poly.entity_id
_entity_poly.type
_entity_poly.pdbx_seq_one_letter_code
_entity_poly.pdbx_strand_id
1 'polypeptide(L)'
;AIAETGLRRAREAGATWVILDTAGRLHIDDALMAELEALKAKLRPHEVLLVADAMTGQDAVRTAEEFHRRVGLTGVILTKLDGDARGGAALSIRAVTGVPIRFIGVGEKPDALEPFYPDRLASRILGMGDVLTLIEKAQEAFDREQAKALEKKLRTATFTLEDFLNQLQQVKKMGPLQQLLEMIPGFSQAAKHLPAEAFDERQLKRVEAIILSMTPEERRRPEIIDGSRKRRIARGSGTSVQEVNQLLSQFFQTRRLMKELMAGGGRRPGLRFPLF
;
A
#
# COMPACT_ATOMS: atom_id res chain seq x y z
N ALA A 1 5.46 29.90 -28.69
CA ALA A 1 4.06 30.21 -29.05
C ALA A 1 3.05 29.46 -28.17
N ILE A 2 3.04 28.11 -28.15
CA ILE A 2 2.06 27.33 -27.37
C ILE A 2 2.21 27.57 -25.86
N ALA A 3 3.41 27.39 -25.30
CA ALA A 3 3.65 27.54 -23.86
C ALA A 3 3.33 28.96 -23.34
N GLU A 4 3.61 30.00 -24.13
CA GLU A 4 3.27 31.38 -23.77
C GLU A 4 1.77 31.64 -23.77
N THR A 5 1.06 31.06 -24.75
CA THR A 5 -0.41 31.13 -24.81
C THR A 5 -1.03 30.41 -23.61
N GLY A 6 -0.49 29.25 -23.26
CA GLY A 6 -0.87 28.51 -22.05
C GLY A 6 -0.65 29.33 -20.78
N LEU A 7 0.52 29.96 -20.64
CA LEU A 7 0.85 30.79 -19.48
C LEU A 7 -0.07 32.02 -19.36
N ARG A 8 -0.38 32.67 -20.49
CA ARG A 8 -1.34 33.79 -20.50
C ARG A 8 -2.73 33.35 -20.04
N ARG A 9 -3.24 32.25 -20.59
CA ARG A 9 -4.54 31.69 -20.18
C ARG A 9 -4.56 31.29 -18.71
N ALA A 10 -3.48 30.70 -18.20
CA ALA A 10 -3.37 30.34 -16.79
C ALA A 10 -3.43 31.58 -15.88
N ARG A 11 -2.78 32.69 -16.28
CA ARG A 11 -2.88 33.98 -15.58
C ARG A 11 -4.29 34.55 -15.60
N GLU A 12 -4.95 34.54 -16.75
CA GLU A 12 -6.34 35.00 -16.89
C GLU A 12 -7.31 34.17 -16.04
N ALA A 13 -7.05 32.87 -15.90
CA ALA A 13 -7.83 31.95 -15.06
C ALA A 13 -7.51 32.04 -13.56
N GLY A 14 -6.54 32.85 -13.14
CA GLY A 14 -6.12 32.94 -11.74
C GLY A 14 -5.46 31.67 -11.20
N ALA A 15 -4.88 30.83 -12.06
CA ALA A 15 -4.22 29.60 -11.64
C ALA A 15 -2.96 29.90 -10.78
N THR A 16 -2.85 29.21 -9.64
CA THR A 16 -1.69 29.32 -8.74
C THR A 16 -0.48 28.53 -9.27
N TRP A 17 -0.75 27.40 -9.93
CA TRP A 17 0.27 26.47 -10.42
C TRP A 17 0.10 26.23 -11.91
N VAL A 18 1.23 26.21 -12.63
CA VAL A 18 1.28 25.88 -14.06
C VAL A 18 2.37 24.85 -14.26
N ILE A 19 1.98 23.67 -14.76
CA ILE A 19 2.91 22.60 -15.12
C ILE A 19 3.08 22.64 -16.64
N LEU A 20 4.33 22.75 -17.08
CA LEU A 20 4.69 22.74 -18.48
C LEU A 20 5.36 21.40 -18.79
N ASP A 21 4.63 20.53 -19.48
CA ASP A 21 5.19 19.27 -19.98
C ASP A 21 5.94 19.53 -21.30
N THR A 22 7.14 18.96 -21.41
CA THR A 22 8.01 19.11 -22.57
C THR A 22 8.24 17.75 -23.21
N ALA A 23 8.43 17.72 -24.53
CA ALA A 23 8.81 16.47 -25.21
C ALA A 23 10.05 15.84 -24.59
N GLY A 24 10.10 14.51 -24.55
CA GLY A 24 11.30 13.77 -24.17
C GLY A 24 12.44 14.08 -25.14
N ARG A 25 13.62 14.40 -24.60
CA ARG A 25 14.80 14.77 -25.38
C ARG A 25 15.99 13.94 -24.92
N LEU A 26 16.77 13.46 -25.90
CA LEU A 26 18.04 12.82 -25.60
C LEU A 26 19.07 13.90 -25.26
N HIS A 27 19.84 13.67 -24.20
CA HIS A 27 20.87 14.61 -23.75
C HIS A 27 21.98 14.85 -24.80
N ILE A 28 22.09 13.95 -25.78
CA ILE A 28 23.04 14.03 -26.91
C ILE A 28 22.53 14.87 -28.09
N ASP A 29 21.26 15.29 -28.11
CA ASP A 29 20.70 16.07 -29.22
C ASP A 29 20.82 17.58 -28.94
N ASP A 30 21.87 18.18 -29.49
CA ASP A 30 22.17 19.60 -29.29
C ASP A 30 21.08 20.56 -29.78
N ALA A 31 20.39 20.21 -30.88
CA ALA A 31 19.36 21.06 -31.45
C ALA A 31 18.13 21.09 -30.53
N LEU A 32 17.72 19.93 -30.03
CA LEU A 32 16.61 19.82 -29.09
C LEU A 32 16.93 20.47 -27.73
N MET A 33 18.17 20.35 -27.26
CA MET A 33 18.59 20.99 -26.02
C MET A 33 18.70 22.53 -26.16
N ALA A 34 19.15 23.04 -27.30
CA ALA A 34 19.13 24.48 -27.59
C ALA A 34 17.70 25.04 -27.61
N GLU A 35 16.74 24.27 -28.13
CA GLU A 35 15.31 24.63 -28.06
C GLU A 35 14.82 24.70 -26.60
N LEU A 36 15.25 23.76 -25.75
CA LEU A 36 14.91 23.75 -24.33
C LEU A 36 15.46 24.97 -23.58
N GLU A 37 16.72 25.33 -23.85
CA GLU A 37 17.35 26.53 -23.29
C GLU A 37 16.61 27.80 -23.69
N ALA A 38 16.27 27.93 -24.98
CA ALA A 38 15.49 29.06 -25.48
C ALA A 38 14.11 29.13 -24.82
N LEU A 39 13.45 27.98 -24.63
CA LEU A 39 12.17 27.88 -23.94
C LEU A 39 12.28 28.31 -22.47
N LYS A 40 13.29 27.82 -21.74
CA LYS A 40 13.56 28.21 -20.35
C LYS A 40 13.82 29.72 -20.24
N ALA A 41 14.68 30.27 -21.10
CA ALA A 41 15.02 31.69 -21.09
C ALA A 41 13.81 32.58 -21.31
N LYS A 42 12.88 32.13 -22.17
CA LYS A 42 11.64 32.86 -22.48
C LYS A 42 10.59 32.76 -21.37
N LEU A 43 10.38 31.57 -20.81
CA LEU A 43 9.31 31.31 -19.85
C LEU A 43 9.70 31.61 -18.40
N ARG A 44 11.00 31.61 -18.09
CA ARG A 44 11.55 31.85 -16.74
C ARG A 44 10.82 31.06 -15.64
N PRO A 45 10.77 29.72 -15.74
CA PRO A 45 10.09 28.89 -14.75
C PRO A 45 10.77 28.99 -13.38
N HIS A 46 9.97 28.90 -12.31
CA HIS A 46 10.47 28.90 -10.92
C HIS A 46 11.15 27.57 -10.56
N GLU A 47 10.62 26.47 -11.07
CA GLU A 47 11.12 25.12 -10.85
C GLU A 47 11.33 24.44 -12.21
N VAL A 48 12.46 23.75 -12.37
CA VAL A 48 12.81 22.93 -13.52
C VAL A 48 13.10 21.52 -12.99
N LEU A 49 12.15 20.62 -13.22
CA LEU A 49 12.20 19.26 -12.70
C LEU A 49 12.59 18.29 -13.81
N LEU A 50 13.65 17.52 -13.60
CA LEU A 50 13.99 16.40 -14.47
C LEU A 50 13.23 15.16 -14.01
N VAL A 51 12.52 14.53 -14.94
CA VAL A 51 11.93 13.20 -14.72
C VAL A 51 12.91 12.16 -15.23
N ALA A 52 13.47 11.36 -14.32
CA ALA A 52 14.44 10.32 -14.63
C ALA A 52 13.92 8.95 -14.20
N ASP A 53 14.18 7.93 -15.02
CA ASP A 53 13.81 6.55 -14.73
C ASP A 53 14.85 5.92 -13.79
N ALA A 54 14.41 5.32 -12.68
CA ALA A 54 15.29 4.72 -11.69
C ALA A 54 16.01 3.46 -12.21
N MET A 55 15.48 2.81 -13.26
CA MET A 55 16.05 1.59 -13.85
C MET A 55 17.23 1.86 -14.79
N THR A 56 17.35 3.06 -15.37
CA THR A 56 18.36 3.38 -16.39
C THR A 56 19.78 3.52 -15.84
N GLY A 57 19.95 3.48 -14.52
CA GLY A 57 21.25 3.39 -13.87
C GLY A 57 22.19 4.55 -14.23
N GLN A 58 23.31 4.24 -14.88
CA GLN A 58 24.36 5.20 -15.24
C GLN A 58 23.94 6.21 -16.31
N ASP A 59 23.02 5.84 -17.20
CA ASP A 59 22.56 6.73 -18.28
C ASP A 59 21.71 7.89 -17.72
N ALA A 60 20.91 7.60 -16.69
CA ALA A 60 20.14 8.61 -15.97
C ALA A 60 21.06 9.64 -15.29
N VAL A 61 22.24 9.23 -14.81
CA VAL A 61 23.25 10.11 -14.20
C VAL A 61 23.82 11.09 -15.22
N ARG A 62 24.26 10.59 -16.38
CA ARG A 62 24.79 11.42 -17.47
C ARG A 62 23.74 12.39 -18.01
N THR A 63 22.52 11.89 -18.19
CA THR A 63 21.38 12.72 -18.59
C THR A 63 21.16 13.84 -17.58
N ALA A 64 21.13 13.52 -16.29
CA ALA A 64 20.90 14.53 -15.25
C ALA A 64 22.01 15.57 -15.17
N GLU A 65 23.27 15.16 -15.30
CA GLU A 65 24.42 16.06 -15.33
C GLU A 65 24.35 17.02 -16.52
N GLU A 66 24.08 16.52 -17.72
CA GLU A 66 23.99 17.32 -18.93
C GLU A 66 22.82 18.31 -18.89
N PHE A 67 21.64 17.84 -18.49
CA PHE A 67 20.46 18.69 -18.33
C PHE A 67 20.67 19.75 -17.24
N HIS A 68 21.34 19.40 -16.14
CA HIS A 68 21.67 20.38 -15.11
C HIS A 68 22.64 21.43 -15.63
N ARG A 69 23.68 21.04 -16.37
CA ARG A 69 24.66 21.97 -16.94
C ARG A 69 24.02 22.97 -17.91
N ARG A 70 23.14 22.49 -18.79
CA ARG A 70 22.55 23.31 -19.86
C ARG A 70 21.33 24.09 -19.41
N VAL A 71 20.43 23.42 -18.71
CA VAL A 71 19.09 23.93 -18.40
C VAL A 71 18.95 24.28 -16.93
N GLY A 72 19.91 23.95 -16.05
CA GLY A 72 19.87 24.33 -14.64
C GLY A 72 18.64 23.79 -13.91
N LEU A 73 18.69 22.51 -13.54
CA LEU A 73 17.64 21.83 -12.79
C LEU A 73 17.51 22.39 -11.37
N THR A 74 16.29 22.39 -10.83
CA THR A 74 16.00 22.74 -9.43
C THR A 74 15.56 21.53 -8.61
N GLY A 75 15.20 20.44 -9.28
CA GLY A 75 14.88 19.18 -8.64
C GLY A 75 14.77 18.02 -9.63
N VAL A 76 14.65 16.82 -9.08
CA VAL A 76 14.51 15.57 -9.83
C VAL A 76 13.30 14.80 -9.32
N ILE A 77 12.60 14.14 -10.24
CA ILE A 77 11.57 13.15 -9.96
C ILE A 77 12.09 11.81 -10.47
N LEU A 78 12.10 10.79 -9.62
CA LEU A 78 12.52 9.44 -9.99
C LEU A 78 11.30 8.56 -10.21
N THR A 79 11.14 7.98 -11.39
CA THR A 79 10.01 7.10 -11.70
C THR A 79 10.42 5.63 -11.67
N LYS A 80 9.43 4.73 -11.68
CA LYS A 80 9.60 3.27 -11.73
C LYS A 80 10.39 2.70 -10.54
N LEU A 81 10.19 3.27 -9.35
CA LEU A 81 10.79 2.77 -8.10
C LEU A 81 10.04 1.59 -7.48
N ASP A 82 8.99 1.11 -8.14
CA ASP A 82 8.25 -0.12 -7.85
C ASP A 82 8.93 -1.39 -8.40
N GLY A 83 9.86 -1.25 -9.35
CA GLY A 83 10.66 -2.35 -9.88
C GLY A 83 11.89 -2.72 -9.01
N ASP A 84 12.76 -3.57 -9.55
CA ASP A 84 14.05 -4.00 -8.91
C ASP A 84 15.13 -2.88 -8.90
N ALA A 85 14.71 -1.62 -9.08
CA ALA A 85 15.60 -0.48 -9.03
C ALA A 85 16.06 -0.25 -7.59
N ARG A 86 17.29 -0.69 -7.27
CA ARG A 86 17.93 -0.52 -5.95
C ARG A 86 18.34 0.92 -5.63
N GLY A 87 17.65 1.94 -6.16
CA GLY A 87 17.86 3.34 -5.78
C GLY A 87 19.22 3.96 -6.09
N GLY A 88 20.19 3.23 -6.66
CA GLY A 88 21.56 3.73 -6.89
C GLY A 88 21.62 4.93 -7.83
N ALA A 89 20.72 5.00 -8.82
CA ALA A 89 20.61 6.16 -9.71
C ALA A 89 20.27 7.44 -8.94
N ALA A 90 19.46 7.35 -7.89
CA ALA A 90 19.08 8.48 -7.05
C ALA A 90 20.30 9.13 -6.37
N LEU A 91 21.15 8.29 -5.79
CA LEU A 91 22.37 8.72 -5.10
C LEU A 91 23.33 9.37 -6.09
N SER A 92 23.55 8.73 -7.24
CA SER A 92 24.47 9.23 -8.26
C SER A 92 23.99 10.54 -8.88
N ILE A 93 22.69 10.67 -9.21
CA ILE A 93 22.11 11.91 -9.74
C ILE A 93 22.28 13.04 -8.72
N ARG A 94 21.96 12.81 -7.45
CA ARG A 94 22.13 13.81 -6.39
C ARG A 94 23.59 14.21 -6.22
N ALA A 95 24.52 13.26 -6.32
CA ALA A 95 25.95 13.51 -6.18
C ALA A 95 26.52 14.37 -7.32
N VAL A 96 26.11 14.11 -8.58
CA VAL A 96 26.64 14.87 -9.74
C VAL A 96 25.94 16.21 -9.94
N THR A 97 24.62 16.30 -9.70
CA THR A 97 23.85 17.52 -9.97
C THR A 97 23.72 18.44 -8.75
N GLY A 98 23.84 17.90 -7.53
CA GLY A 98 23.58 18.65 -6.31
C GLY A 98 22.11 19.10 -6.12
N VAL A 99 21.18 18.71 -7.00
CA VAL A 99 19.76 19.12 -6.93
C VAL A 99 18.91 18.10 -6.15
N PRO A 100 17.89 18.54 -5.40
CA PRO A 100 17.14 17.64 -4.54
C PRO A 100 16.20 16.75 -5.36
N ILE A 101 16.08 15.48 -4.96
CA ILE A 101 15.00 14.63 -5.45
C ILE A 101 13.74 15.05 -4.68
N ARG A 102 12.69 15.45 -5.39
CA ARG A 102 11.46 15.99 -4.80
C ARG A 102 10.39 14.91 -4.65
N PHE A 103 10.23 14.08 -5.68
CA PHE A 103 9.18 13.05 -5.74
C PHE A 103 9.71 11.74 -6.31
N ILE A 104 8.97 10.67 -6.01
CA ILE A 104 9.19 9.33 -6.54
C ILE A 104 7.88 8.78 -7.12
N GLY A 105 7.97 8.12 -8.28
CA GLY A 105 6.88 7.37 -8.88
C GLY A 105 7.01 5.89 -8.51
N VAL A 106 6.02 5.36 -7.80
CA VAL A 106 5.94 3.96 -7.31
C VAL A 106 4.86 3.15 -8.02
N GLY A 107 4.46 3.57 -9.22
CA GLY A 107 3.49 2.88 -10.05
C GLY A 107 3.03 3.74 -11.22
N GLU A 108 2.10 3.19 -12.03
CA GLU A 108 1.64 3.82 -13.27
C GLU A 108 0.43 4.75 -13.08
N LYS A 109 -0.27 4.64 -11.94
CA LYS A 109 -1.49 5.40 -11.71
C LYS A 109 -1.19 6.83 -11.26
N PRO A 110 -2.12 7.79 -11.48
CA PRO A 110 -1.92 9.19 -11.09
C PRO A 110 -1.68 9.41 -9.59
N ASP A 111 -2.17 8.50 -8.73
CA ASP A 111 -2.00 8.51 -7.28
C ASP A 111 -0.67 7.87 -6.82
N ALA A 112 0.13 7.33 -7.74
CA ALA A 112 1.40 6.66 -7.43
C ALA A 112 2.63 7.60 -7.42
N LEU A 113 2.41 8.92 -7.28
CA LEU A 113 3.47 9.91 -7.11
C LEU A 113 3.57 10.32 -5.64
N GLU A 114 4.67 9.96 -4.99
CA GLU A 114 4.90 10.20 -3.57
C GLU A 114 6.04 11.19 -3.33
N PRO A 115 6.04 11.96 -2.22
CA PRO A 115 7.20 12.75 -1.81
C PRO A 115 8.43 11.86 -1.57
N PHE A 116 9.60 12.36 -1.95
CA PHE A 116 10.85 11.63 -1.71
C PHE A 116 11.31 11.76 -0.26
N TYR A 117 11.57 10.61 0.37
CA TYR A 117 12.17 10.52 1.71
C TYR A 117 13.49 9.75 1.65
N PRO A 118 14.65 10.40 1.91
CA PRO A 118 15.96 9.76 1.84
C PRO A 118 16.08 8.52 2.74
N ASP A 119 15.53 8.58 3.95
CA ASP A 119 15.61 7.49 4.94
C ASP A 119 14.91 6.21 4.47
N ARG A 120 13.79 6.36 3.75
CA ARG A 120 13.05 5.23 3.17
C ARG A 120 13.85 4.57 2.04
N LEU A 121 14.46 5.38 1.18
CA LEU A 121 15.31 4.86 0.11
C LEU A 121 16.56 4.16 0.67
N ALA A 122 17.23 4.78 1.65
CA ALA A 122 18.39 4.19 2.32
C ALA A 122 18.03 2.84 2.98
N SER A 123 16.89 2.78 3.68
CA SER A 123 16.40 1.54 4.28
C SER A 123 16.15 0.47 3.22
N ARG A 124 15.54 0.81 2.09
CA ARG A 124 15.31 -0.11 0.97
C ARG A 124 16.62 -0.63 0.36
N ILE A 125 17.63 0.22 0.19
CA ILE A 125 18.96 -0.14 -0.32
C ILE A 125 19.68 -1.09 0.65
N LEU A 126 19.61 -0.79 1.94
CA LEU A 126 20.26 -1.58 3.00
C LEU A 126 19.51 -2.88 3.32
N GLY A 127 18.39 -3.17 2.66
CA GLY A 127 17.53 -4.31 2.98
C GLY A 127 16.87 -4.21 4.36
N MET A 128 16.98 -3.06 5.02
CA MET A 128 16.35 -2.75 6.31
C MET A 128 14.94 -2.15 6.17
N GLY A 129 14.52 -1.87 4.93
CA GLY A 129 13.21 -1.30 4.59
C GLY A 129 12.05 -2.16 5.07
N ASP A 130 12.23 -3.48 5.16
CA ASP A 130 11.20 -4.35 5.71
C ASP A 130 11.05 -4.17 7.22
N VAL A 131 12.12 -3.94 7.99
CA VAL A 131 12.02 -3.86 9.46
C VAL A 131 11.45 -2.52 9.92
N LEU A 132 11.86 -1.40 9.32
CA LEU A 132 11.33 -0.09 9.67
C LEU A 132 9.88 0.08 9.20
N THR A 133 9.54 -0.38 7.99
CA THR A 133 8.14 -0.37 7.52
C THR A 133 7.28 -1.36 8.30
N LEU A 134 7.83 -2.50 8.76
CA LEU A 134 7.14 -3.40 9.69
C LEU A 134 6.94 -2.73 11.05
N ILE A 135 7.89 -1.94 11.55
CA ILE A 135 7.75 -1.22 12.82
C ILE A 135 6.77 -0.04 12.69
N GLU A 136 6.82 0.71 11.59
CA GLU A 136 5.89 1.82 11.29
C GLU A 136 4.47 1.28 11.03
N LYS A 137 4.29 0.25 10.19
CA LYS A 137 3.00 -0.42 10.00
C LYS A 137 2.53 -1.17 11.24
N ALA A 138 3.43 -1.73 12.05
CA ALA A 138 3.06 -2.28 13.35
C ALA A 138 2.66 -1.16 14.32
N GLN A 139 3.27 0.02 14.27
CA GLN A 139 2.89 1.16 15.11
C GLN A 139 1.58 1.82 14.64
N GLU A 140 1.30 1.86 13.33
CA GLU A 140 0.04 2.35 12.76
C GLU A 140 -1.10 1.32 12.87
N ALA A 141 -0.81 0.02 12.77
CA ALA A 141 -1.78 -1.05 12.97
C ALA A 141 -2.01 -1.38 14.46
N PHE A 142 -1.04 -1.08 15.35
CA PHE A 142 -1.22 -1.10 16.79
C PHE A 142 -1.51 0.30 17.31
N ASP A 143 -2.72 0.76 16.99
CA ASP A 143 -3.38 1.80 17.75
C ASP A 143 -3.40 1.35 19.23
N ARG A 144 -2.54 1.92 20.07
CA ARG A 144 -2.30 1.47 21.46
C ARG A 144 -3.58 1.41 22.29
N GLU A 145 -4.59 2.18 21.91
CA GLU A 145 -5.93 2.12 22.50
C GLU A 145 -6.73 0.89 22.03
N GLN A 146 -6.71 0.57 20.73
CA GLN A 146 -7.37 -0.63 20.18
C GLN A 146 -6.71 -1.91 20.69
N ALA A 147 -5.38 -1.92 20.82
CA ALA A 147 -4.65 -3.05 21.37
C ALA A 147 -5.04 -3.31 22.84
N LYS A 148 -5.15 -2.26 23.67
CA LYS A 148 -5.61 -2.37 25.06
C LYS A 148 -7.09 -2.76 25.15
N ALA A 149 -7.94 -2.24 24.27
CA ALA A 149 -9.35 -2.61 24.19
C ALA A 149 -9.54 -4.07 23.76
N LEU A 150 -8.74 -4.53 22.79
CA LEU A 150 -8.69 -5.91 22.33
C LEU A 150 -8.14 -6.83 23.43
N GLU A 151 -7.05 -6.47 24.11
CA GLU A 151 -6.51 -7.20 25.25
C GLU A 151 -7.54 -7.33 26.40
N LYS A 152 -8.26 -6.24 26.71
CA LYS A 152 -9.33 -6.23 27.72
C LYS A 152 -10.51 -7.11 27.30
N LYS A 153 -10.91 -7.08 26.03
CA LYS A 153 -12.00 -7.91 25.47
C LYS A 153 -11.62 -9.39 25.34
N LEU A 154 -10.37 -9.68 25.01
CA LEU A 154 -9.80 -11.02 24.98
C LEU A 154 -9.76 -11.59 26.41
N ARG A 155 -9.36 -10.78 27.40
CA ARG A 155 -9.40 -11.13 28.83
C ARG A 155 -10.81 -11.40 29.35
N THR A 156 -11.84 -10.74 28.81
CA THR A 156 -13.24 -10.97 29.20
C THR A 156 -13.95 -12.09 28.43
N ALA A 157 -13.27 -12.78 27.51
CA ALA A 157 -13.82 -13.87 26.69
C ALA A 157 -15.09 -13.52 25.88
N THR A 158 -15.34 -12.23 25.64
CA THR A 158 -16.51 -11.71 24.92
C THR A 158 -16.15 -11.41 23.48
N PHE A 159 -15.71 -12.43 22.72
CA PHE A 159 -15.47 -12.28 21.29
C PHE A 159 -16.80 -12.41 20.54
N THR A 160 -17.24 -11.32 19.90
CA THR A 160 -18.52 -11.23 19.19
C THR A 160 -18.35 -11.22 17.67
N LEU A 161 -19.43 -11.41 16.90
CA LEU A 161 -19.38 -11.26 15.44
C LEU A 161 -19.10 -9.80 15.01
N GLU A 162 -19.40 -8.83 15.88
CA GLU A 162 -19.07 -7.42 15.67
C GLU A 162 -17.55 -7.21 15.72
N ASP A 163 -16.87 -7.84 16.68
CA ASP A 163 -15.40 -7.80 16.76
C ASP A 163 -14.76 -8.55 15.57
N PHE A 164 -15.34 -9.69 15.18
CA PHE A 164 -14.89 -10.45 14.02
C PHE A 164 -14.99 -9.65 12.71
N LEU A 165 -16.10 -8.92 12.52
CA LEU A 165 -16.28 -8.03 11.37
C LEU A 165 -15.24 -6.92 11.33
N ASN A 166 -14.99 -6.27 12.48
CA ASN A 166 -13.99 -5.21 12.58
C ASN A 166 -12.59 -5.71 12.19
N GLN A 167 -12.22 -6.91 12.63
CA GLN A 167 -10.95 -7.52 12.23
C GLN A 167 -10.88 -7.82 10.73
N LEU A 168 -11.95 -8.34 10.13
CA LEU A 168 -11.99 -8.58 8.68
C LEU A 168 -11.84 -7.28 7.89
N GLN A 169 -12.48 -6.19 8.35
CA GLN A 169 -12.35 -4.88 7.71
C GLN A 169 -10.95 -4.28 7.88
N GLN A 170 -10.28 -4.51 9.01
CA GLN A 170 -8.88 -4.11 9.20
C GLN A 170 -7.95 -4.86 8.24
N VAL A 171 -8.12 -6.18 8.10
CA VAL A 171 -7.32 -6.98 7.15
C VAL A 171 -7.55 -6.53 5.71
N LYS A 172 -8.79 -6.21 5.33
CA LYS A 172 -9.13 -5.64 4.00
C LYS A 172 -8.46 -4.28 3.74
N LYS A 173 -8.27 -3.45 4.77
CA LYS A 173 -7.56 -2.16 4.65
C LYS A 173 -6.05 -2.32 4.44
N MET A 174 -5.47 -3.45 4.84
CA MET A 174 -4.04 -3.72 4.71
C MET A 174 -3.63 -4.21 3.30
N GLY A 175 -4.59 -4.38 2.38
CA GLY A 175 -4.36 -4.78 0.99
C GLY A 175 -4.51 -6.29 0.76
N PRO A 176 -4.21 -6.78 -0.47
CA PRO A 176 -4.34 -8.19 -0.80
C PRO A 176 -3.41 -9.03 0.07
N LEU A 177 -3.98 -9.95 0.86
CA LEU A 177 -3.25 -10.92 1.69
C LEU A 177 -2.15 -11.68 0.91
N GLN A 178 -2.33 -11.83 -0.40
CA GLN A 178 -1.35 -12.43 -1.31
C GLN A 178 -0.01 -11.69 -1.28
N GLN A 179 0.00 -10.35 -1.31
CA GLN A 179 1.24 -9.57 -1.26
C GLN A 179 1.92 -9.62 0.10
N LEU A 180 1.15 -9.70 1.20
CA LEU A 180 1.71 -9.84 2.55
C LEU A 180 2.31 -11.23 2.80
N LEU A 181 1.74 -12.28 2.18
CA LEU A 181 2.23 -13.66 2.31
C LEU A 181 3.44 -13.96 1.43
N GLU A 182 3.55 -13.32 0.26
CA GLU A 182 4.74 -13.37 -0.61
C GLU A 182 5.99 -12.76 0.04
N MET A 183 5.82 -11.93 1.06
CA MET A 183 6.90 -11.29 1.81
C MET A 183 7.43 -12.13 2.99
N ILE A 184 6.87 -13.32 3.28
CA ILE A 184 7.33 -14.19 4.37
C ILE A 184 8.35 -15.23 3.84
N PRO A 185 9.65 -15.14 4.23
CA PRO A 185 10.65 -16.10 3.79
C PRO A 185 10.33 -17.52 4.29
N GLY A 186 10.30 -18.50 3.39
CA GLY A 186 10.09 -19.93 3.71
C GLY A 186 8.64 -20.42 3.61
N PHE A 187 7.66 -19.55 3.34
CA PHE A 187 6.24 -19.96 3.25
C PHE A 187 5.82 -20.46 1.86
N SER A 188 6.65 -20.32 0.84
CA SER A 188 6.38 -20.84 -0.52
C SER A 188 6.19 -22.36 -0.57
N GLN A 189 6.73 -23.10 0.41
CA GLN A 189 6.54 -24.54 0.56
C GLN A 189 5.22 -24.88 1.28
N ALA A 190 4.79 -24.07 2.24
CA ALA A 190 3.53 -24.26 2.99
C ALA A 190 2.30 -23.81 2.19
N ALA A 191 2.44 -22.79 1.34
CA ALA A 191 1.38 -22.25 0.50
C ALA A 191 0.89 -23.21 -0.59
N LYS A 192 1.70 -24.21 -1.01
CA LYS A 192 1.29 -25.23 -2.00
C LYS A 192 0.14 -26.12 -1.52
N HIS A 193 -0.11 -26.16 -0.21
CA HIS A 193 -1.18 -26.95 0.39
C HIS A 193 -2.42 -26.12 0.78
N LEU A 194 -2.39 -24.80 0.60
CA LEU A 194 -3.58 -23.97 0.77
C LEU A 194 -4.29 -23.83 -0.59
N PRO A 195 -5.61 -24.09 -0.67
CA PRO A 195 -6.36 -23.83 -1.87
C PRO A 195 -6.26 -22.34 -2.23
N ALA A 196 -6.01 -22.03 -3.50
CA ALA A 196 -5.94 -20.65 -4.02
C ALA A 196 -7.22 -19.83 -3.73
N GLU A 197 -8.31 -20.52 -3.43
CA GLU A 197 -9.63 -19.97 -3.08
C GLU A 197 -9.72 -19.39 -1.66
N ALA A 198 -8.75 -19.68 -0.78
CA ALA A 198 -8.74 -19.20 0.61
C ALA A 198 -8.55 -17.68 0.73
N PHE A 199 -8.17 -17.00 -0.36
CA PHE A 199 -7.81 -15.59 -0.38
C PHE A 199 -8.60 -14.77 -1.41
N ASP A 200 -9.77 -15.25 -1.83
CA ASP A 200 -10.65 -14.51 -2.75
C ASP A 200 -11.32 -13.33 -2.01
N GLU A 201 -11.03 -12.10 -2.45
CA GLU A 201 -11.68 -10.88 -1.96
C GLU A 201 -13.22 -10.95 -2.05
N ARG A 202 -13.75 -11.73 -2.99
CA ARG A 202 -15.20 -11.95 -3.14
C ARG A 202 -15.77 -12.74 -1.97
N GLN A 203 -15.03 -13.69 -1.41
CA GLN A 203 -15.45 -14.41 -0.21
C GLN A 203 -15.47 -13.48 1.01
N LEU A 204 -14.46 -12.61 1.15
CA LEU A 204 -14.42 -11.63 2.24
C LEU A 204 -15.61 -10.66 2.18
N LYS A 205 -15.96 -10.16 0.98
CA LYS A 205 -17.15 -9.34 0.77
C LYS A 205 -18.45 -10.09 1.09
N ARG A 206 -18.51 -11.39 0.78
CA ARG A 206 -19.68 -12.23 1.07
C ARG A 206 -19.87 -12.45 2.58
N VAL A 207 -18.79 -12.73 3.29
CA VAL A 207 -18.77 -12.84 4.77
C VAL A 207 -19.21 -11.52 5.40
N GLU A 208 -18.68 -10.38 4.92
CA GLU A 208 -19.06 -9.05 5.36
C GLU A 208 -20.56 -8.79 5.16
N ALA A 209 -21.10 -9.11 3.98
CA ALA A 209 -22.52 -8.97 3.67
C ALA A 209 -23.43 -9.82 4.60
N ILE A 210 -23.01 -11.04 4.93
CA ILE A 210 -23.74 -11.94 5.86
C ILE A 210 -23.81 -11.30 7.26
N ILE A 211 -22.69 -10.81 7.79
CA ILE A 211 -22.65 -10.24 9.15
C ILE A 211 -23.42 -8.91 9.18
N LEU A 212 -23.31 -8.08 8.14
CA LEU A 212 -24.06 -6.82 8.03
C LEU A 212 -25.59 -7.04 7.93
N SER A 213 -26.03 -8.20 7.46
CA SER A 213 -27.46 -8.59 7.42
C SER A 213 -28.02 -9.09 8.77
N MET A 214 -27.18 -9.16 9.81
CA MET A 214 -27.60 -9.45 11.18
C MET A 214 -27.94 -8.18 11.94
N THR A 215 -28.84 -8.31 12.91
CA THR A 215 -29.12 -7.25 13.90
C THR A 215 -27.97 -7.12 14.91
N PRO A 216 -27.82 -5.96 15.59
CA PRO A 216 -26.78 -5.77 16.62
C PRO A 216 -26.85 -6.82 17.74
N GLU A 217 -28.06 -7.26 18.12
CA GLU A 217 -28.25 -8.30 19.12
C GLU A 217 -27.70 -9.65 18.65
N GLU A 218 -27.99 -10.04 17.42
CA GLU A 218 -27.49 -11.29 16.82
C GLU A 218 -25.96 -11.28 16.63
N ARG A 219 -25.37 -10.11 16.36
CA ARG A 219 -23.90 -9.98 16.28
C ARG A 219 -23.23 -10.15 17.63
N ARG A 220 -23.84 -9.62 18.69
CA ARG A 220 -23.33 -9.71 20.06
C ARG A 220 -23.58 -11.08 20.69
N ARG A 221 -24.68 -11.74 20.33
CA ARG A 221 -25.09 -13.05 20.83
C ARG A 221 -25.42 -14.01 19.67
N PRO A 222 -24.41 -14.57 19.00
CA PRO A 222 -24.63 -15.45 17.84
C PRO A 222 -25.41 -16.72 18.17
N GLU A 223 -25.53 -17.09 19.46
CA GLU A 223 -26.29 -18.25 19.92
C GLU A 223 -27.79 -18.14 19.65
N ILE A 224 -28.34 -16.93 19.51
CA ILE A 224 -29.78 -16.74 19.29
C ILE A 224 -30.18 -16.96 17.83
N ILE A 225 -29.22 -17.19 16.93
CA ILE A 225 -29.45 -17.30 15.49
C ILE A 225 -30.05 -18.68 15.15
N ASP A 226 -31.38 -18.74 15.19
CA ASP A 226 -32.18 -19.90 14.79
C ASP A 226 -32.37 -20.03 13.26
N GLY A 227 -33.07 -21.07 12.83
CA GLY A 227 -33.33 -21.34 11.40
C GLY A 227 -34.15 -20.26 10.68
N SER A 228 -35.01 -19.53 11.39
CA SER A 228 -35.79 -18.41 10.82
C SER A 228 -34.88 -17.21 10.56
N ARG A 229 -34.04 -16.87 11.55
CA ARG A 229 -33.04 -15.79 11.45
C ARG A 229 -32.02 -16.07 10.35
N LYS A 230 -31.54 -17.32 10.21
CA LYS A 230 -30.65 -17.73 9.12
C LYS A 230 -31.26 -17.49 7.74
N ARG A 231 -32.55 -17.82 7.55
CA ARG A 231 -33.27 -17.56 6.29
C ARG A 231 -33.39 -16.07 6.00
N ARG A 232 -33.66 -15.24 7.01
CA ARG A 232 -33.70 -13.78 6.88
C ARG A 232 -32.33 -13.21 6.50
N ILE A 233 -31.27 -13.61 7.20
CA ILE A 233 -29.89 -13.18 6.96
C ILE A 233 -29.48 -13.54 5.53
N ALA A 234 -29.65 -14.80 5.12
CA ALA A 234 -29.33 -15.28 3.78
C ALA A 234 -30.01 -14.45 2.67
N ARG A 235 -31.31 -14.13 2.83
CA ARG A 235 -32.03 -13.25 1.90
C ARG A 235 -31.48 -11.82 1.88
N GLY A 236 -31.13 -11.27 3.05
CA GLY A 236 -30.56 -9.92 3.17
C GLY A 236 -29.16 -9.79 2.58
N SER A 237 -28.34 -10.84 2.67
CA SER A 237 -26.98 -10.85 2.14
C SER A 237 -26.86 -11.34 0.69
N GLY A 238 -27.95 -11.82 0.09
CA GLY A 238 -27.93 -12.44 -1.24
C GLY A 238 -27.18 -13.78 -1.27
N THR A 239 -27.13 -14.49 -0.14
CA THR A 239 -26.41 -15.77 0.03
C THR A 239 -27.37 -16.90 0.37
N SER A 240 -26.84 -18.13 0.45
CA SER A 240 -27.58 -19.31 0.87
C SER A 240 -27.56 -19.49 2.40
N VAL A 241 -28.53 -20.26 2.93
CA VAL A 241 -28.56 -20.66 4.34
C VAL A 241 -27.34 -21.52 4.71
N GLN A 242 -26.80 -22.27 3.76
CA GLN A 242 -25.61 -23.11 3.95
C GLN A 242 -24.38 -22.25 4.24
N GLU A 243 -24.19 -21.16 3.49
CA GLU A 243 -23.09 -20.22 3.71
C GLU A 243 -23.18 -19.51 5.06
N VAL A 244 -24.41 -19.16 5.49
CA VAL A 244 -24.63 -18.61 6.84
C VAL A 244 -24.26 -19.64 7.92
N ASN A 245 -24.60 -20.91 7.73
CA ASN A 245 -24.20 -21.98 8.66
C ASN A 245 -22.69 -22.19 8.70
N GLN A 246 -22.02 -22.14 7.55
CA GLN A 246 -20.58 -22.30 7.44
C GLN A 246 -19.85 -21.18 8.20
N LEU A 247 -20.29 -19.93 8.01
CA LEU A 247 -19.75 -18.78 8.73
C LEU A 247 -19.94 -18.89 10.24
N LEU A 248 -21.13 -19.27 10.71
CA LEU A 248 -21.39 -19.45 12.14
C LEU A 248 -20.53 -20.56 12.74
N SER A 249 -20.35 -21.66 11.98
CA SER A 249 -19.51 -22.79 12.41
C SER A 249 -18.04 -22.36 12.55
N GLN A 250 -17.51 -21.65 11.56
CA GLN A 250 -16.16 -21.08 11.59
C GLN A 250 -15.99 -20.12 12.76
N PHE A 251 -16.95 -19.21 12.97
CA PHE A 251 -16.92 -18.27 14.10
C PHE A 251 -16.89 -19.00 15.46
N PHE A 252 -17.74 -20.01 15.67
CA PHE A 252 -17.75 -20.76 16.93
C PHE A 252 -16.46 -21.57 17.15
N GLN A 253 -15.85 -22.10 16.07
CA GLN A 253 -14.54 -22.74 16.13
C GLN A 253 -13.44 -21.76 16.53
N THR A 254 -13.38 -20.59 15.89
CA THR A 254 -12.42 -19.54 16.24
C THR A 254 -12.60 -19.06 17.68
N ARG A 255 -13.85 -18.87 18.12
CA ARG A 255 -14.17 -18.48 19.49
C ARG A 255 -13.73 -19.53 20.51
N ARG A 256 -13.88 -20.82 20.18
CA ARG A 256 -13.40 -21.93 21.02
C ARG A 256 -11.88 -21.92 21.12
N LEU A 257 -11.18 -21.79 19.99
CA LEU A 257 -9.71 -21.70 19.97
C LEU A 257 -9.20 -20.52 20.79
N MET A 258 -9.82 -19.34 20.64
CA MET A 258 -9.46 -18.16 21.45
C MET A 258 -9.68 -18.40 22.93
N LYS A 259 -10.78 -19.07 23.32
CA LYS A 259 -11.04 -19.43 24.71
C LYS A 259 -10.00 -20.41 25.27
N GLU A 260 -9.58 -21.39 24.47
CA GLU A 260 -8.55 -22.38 24.86
C GLU A 260 -7.16 -21.72 25.01
N LEU A 261 -6.79 -20.82 24.08
CA LEU A 261 -5.56 -20.02 24.17
C LEU A 261 -5.54 -19.09 25.39
N MET A 262 -6.68 -18.51 25.75
CA MET A 262 -6.80 -17.64 26.93
C MET A 262 -6.90 -18.40 28.26
N ALA A 263 -7.45 -19.61 28.24
CA ALA A 263 -7.50 -20.50 29.42
C ALA A 263 -6.13 -21.14 29.71
N GLY A 264 -5.28 -21.31 28.69
CA GLY A 264 -3.91 -21.79 28.79
C GLY A 264 -2.93 -20.71 29.25
N GLY A 265 -3.03 -20.28 30.51
CA GLY A 265 -2.10 -19.32 31.10
C GLY A 265 -0.64 -19.81 31.10
N GLY A 266 0.16 -19.32 30.16
CA GLY A 266 1.56 -18.94 30.42
C GLY A 266 2.66 -20.00 30.56
N ARG A 267 2.48 -21.31 30.35
CA ARG A 267 3.61 -22.28 30.46
C ARG A 267 3.61 -23.47 29.45
N ARG A 268 4.43 -23.29 28.39
CA ARG A 268 5.37 -24.23 27.68
C ARG A 268 4.84 -25.50 26.97
N PRO A 269 5.66 -26.21 26.14
CA PRO A 269 6.61 -25.77 25.10
C PRO A 269 6.39 -26.51 23.74
N GLY A 270 6.85 -25.94 22.62
CA GLY A 270 7.10 -26.67 21.37
C GLY A 270 5.86 -27.24 20.65
N LEU A 271 5.21 -26.43 19.82
CA LEU A 271 4.24 -26.91 18.84
C LEU A 271 4.95 -27.75 17.76
N ARG A 272 4.98 -29.08 17.96
CA ARG A 272 5.04 -30.04 16.86
C ARG A 272 3.64 -30.13 16.26
N PHE A 273 3.46 -29.62 15.05
CA PHE A 273 2.30 -29.94 14.23
C PHE A 273 2.39 -31.42 13.79
N PRO A 274 1.37 -32.25 14.04
CA PRO A 274 1.29 -33.54 13.36
C PRO A 274 0.80 -33.28 11.93
N LEU A 275 1.70 -33.53 10.98
CA LEU A 275 1.36 -33.71 9.58
C LEU A 275 0.52 -34.98 9.44
N PHE A 276 -0.72 -34.83 8.97
CA PHE A 276 -1.42 -35.81 8.15
C PHE A 276 -2.14 -35.06 7.04
#